data_AF-A0A316HCS9-F1
#
_entry.id   AF-A0A316HCS9-F1
#
_cell.length_a   1.000
_cell.length_b   1.000
_cell.length_c   1.000
_cell.angle_alpha   90.00
_cell.angle_beta   90.00
_cell.angle_gamma   90.00
#
_symmetry.space_group_name_H-M   'P 1'
#
loop_
_entity.id
_entity.type
_entity.pdbx_description
1 polymer ?
#
loop_
_entity_poly.entity_id
_entity_poly.type
_entity_poly.pdbx_seq_one_letter_code
_entity_poly.pdbx_strand_id
1 'polypeptide(L)'
;MKQPVIYDLDTDDGLRHITIRPVHQKMPGTDVYATGVFSLDEGETDLGDIVFDDNMQEWEYTGMGNLSHNDAKHIARFVKLNLNALVAE
;
A
#
# COMPACT_ATOMS: atom_id res chain seq x y z
N MET A 1 0.72 14.96 9.38
CA MET A 1 0.23 14.56 8.03
C MET A 1 1.17 13.47 7.55
N LYS A 2 0.71 12.21 7.46
CA LYS A 2 1.59 11.12 6.98
C LYS A 2 1.88 11.35 5.50
N GLN A 3 3.15 11.42 5.14
CA GLN A 3 3.54 11.73 3.77
C GLN A 3 3.30 10.51 2.88
N PRO A 4 2.60 10.66 1.75
CA PRO A 4 2.52 9.60 0.76
C PRO A 4 3.92 9.25 0.28
N VAL A 5 4.20 7.96 0.09
CA VAL A 5 5.46 7.51 -0.50
C VAL A 5 5.23 7.18 -1.96
N ILE A 6 6.09 7.70 -2.83
CA ILE A 6 6.06 7.39 -4.25
C ILE A 6 7.03 6.22 -4.47
N TYR A 7 6.53 5.18 -5.14
CA TYR A 7 7.28 4.01 -5.53
C TYR A 7 7.28 3.90 -7.06
N ASP A 8 8.46 4.00 -7.64
CA ASP A 8 8.67 3.82 -9.07
C ASP A 8 8.76 2.33 -9.39
N LEU A 9 7.71 1.80 -10.03
CA LEU A 9 7.62 0.42 -10.47
C LEU A 9 7.99 0.33 -11.95
N ASP A 10 9.11 -0.33 -12.24
CA ASP A 10 9.51 -0.65 -13.61
C ASP A 10 8.68 -1.84 -14.12
N THR A 11 7.84 -1.61 -15.12
CA THR A 11 7.04 -2.66 -15.78
C THR A 11 7.42 -2.76 -17.25
N ASP A 12 7.02 -3.85 -17.92
CA ASP A 12 7.28 -4.04 -19.36
C ASP A 12 6.64 -2.93 -20.23
N ASP A 13 5.57 -2.30 -19.74
CA ASP A 13 4.88 -1.17 -20.39
C ASP A 13 5.54 0.20 -20.11
N GLY A 14 6.50 0.24 -19.17
CA GLY A 14 7.24 1.43 -18.77
C GLY A 14 7.28 1.66 -17.26
N LEU A 15 7.85 2.80 -16.88
CA LEU A 15 7.94 3.24 -15.49
C LEU A 15 6.57 3.73 -15.00
N ARG A 16 6.09 3.12 -13.92
CA ARG A 16 4.83 3.44 -13.27
C ARG A 16 5.08 4.11 -11.93
N HIS A 17 4.39 5.22 -11.67
CA HIS A 17 4.56 5.99 -10.43
C HIS A 17 3.43 5.66 -9.46
N ILE A 18 3.69 4.73 -8.55
CA ILE A 18 2.69 4.25 -7.61
C ILE A 18 2.78 5.07 -6.33
N THR A 19 1.71 5.77 -5.99
CA THR A 19 1.57 6.46 -4.72
C THR A 19 1.02 5.50 -3.68
N ILE A 20 1.72 5.36 -2.57
CA ILE A 20 1.37 4.46 -1.47
C ILE A 20 0.97 5.31 -0.27
N ARG A 21 -0.23 5.07 0.27
CA ARG A 21 -0.78 5.82 1.40
C ARG A 21 -1.21 4.88 2.52
N PRO A 22 -0.75 5.11 3.77
CA PRO A 22 -1.28 4.36 4.90
C PRO A 22 -2.74 4.76 5.15
N VAL A 23 -3.64 3.78 5.14
CA VAL A 23 -5.06 4.00 5.42
C VAL A 23 -5.29 3.88 6.91
N HIS A 24 -5.65 5.00 7.52
CA HIS A 24 -6.03 5.03 8.93
C HIS A 24 -7.53 4.85 9.06
N GLN A 25 -8.03 3.64 8.84
CA GLN A 25 -9.44 3.35 9.07
C GLN A 25 -9.65 3.02 10.56
N LYS A 26 -10.49 3.81 11.23
CA LYS A 26 -10.94 3.49 12.59
C LYS A 26 -11.82 2.24 12.52
N MET A 27 -11.43 1.18 13.22
CA MET A 27 -12.24 -0.03 13.27
C MET A 27 -13.55 0.27 14.01
N PRO A 28 -14.72 0.03 13.40
CA PRO A 28 -16.01 0.40 13.99
C PRO A 28 -16.20 -0.32 15.33
N GLY A 29 -16.54 0.45 16.38
CA GLY A 29 -16.70 -0.04 17.74
C GLY A 29 -15.41 -0.10 18.57
N THR A 30 -14.27 0.35 18.04
CA THR A 30 -13.01 0.44 18.79
C THR A 30 -12.32 1.80 18.57
N ASP A 31 -11.39 2.16 19.46
CA ASP A 31 -10.47 3.30 19.26
C ASP A 31 -9.17 2.91 18.55
N VAL A 32 -9.15 1.74 17.91
CA VAL A 32 -7.99 1.21 17.19
C VAL A 32 -8.09 1.60 15.71
N TYR A 33 -6.97 2.05 15.15
CA TYR A 33 -6.82 2.26 13.72
C TYR A 33 -6.28 0.97 13.10
N ALA A 34 -6.82 0.57 11.95
CA ALA A 34 -6.25 -0.50 11.15
C ALA A 34 -4.84 -0.11 10.71
N THR A 35 -3.83 -0.69 11.36
CA THR A 35 -2.43 -0.57 10.97
C THR A 35 -2.09 -1.75 10.09
N GLY A 36 -1.86 -1.52 8.80
CA GLY A 36 -1.61 -2.60 7.84
C GLY A 36 -2.35 -2.47 6.52
N VAL A 37 -3.24 -1.49 6.36
CA VAL A 37 -3.89 -1.20 5.08
C VAL A 37 -3.17 -0.06 4.38
N PHE A 38 -2.78 -0.28 3.13
CA PHE A 38 -2.09 0.68 2.29
C PHE A 38 -2.79 0.80 0.94
N SER A 39 -3.35 1.97 0.65
CA SER A 39 -3.95 2.24 -0.66
C SER A 39 -2.87 2.56 -1.68
N LEU A 40 -3.11 2.08 -2.91
CA LEU A 40 -2.25 2.24 -4.06
C LEU A 40 -2.97 3.09 -5.11
N ASP A 41 -2.36 4.20 -5.49
CA ASP A 41 -2.91 5.12 -6.48
C ASP A 41 -1.88 5.42 -7.56
N GLU A 42 -2.29 5.50 -8.83
CA GLU A 42 -1.48 6.04 -9.92
C GLU A 42 -2.19 7.27 -10.51
N GLY A 43 -1.77 8.45 -10.06
CA GLY A 43 -2.44 9.71 -10.39
C GLY A 43 -3.86 9.74 -9.81
N GLU A 44 -4.87 9.68 -10.68
CA GLU A 44 -6.30 9.61 -10.33
C GLU A 44 -6.86 8.18 -10.40
N THR A 45 -6.04 7.19 -10.76
CA THR A 45 -6.45 5.79 -10.90
C THR A 45 -6.22 5.06 -9.58
N ASP A 46 -7.29 4.52 -9.01
CA ASP A 46 -7.22 3.59 -7.89
C ASP A 46 -6.71 2.23 -8.38
N LEU A 47 -5.63 1.76 -7.75
CA LEU A 47 -5.03 0.46 -8.01
C LEU A 47 -5.34 -0.52 -6.87
N GLY A 48 -6.30 -0.21 -6.00
CA GLY A 48 -6.67 -1.03 -4.85
C GLY A 48 -5.72 -0.89 -3.66
N ASP A 49 -5.76 -1.90 -2.79
CA ASP A 49 -5.12 -1.85 -1.48
C ASP A 49 -4.27 -3.09 -1.22
N ILE A 50 -3.18 -2.88 -0.48
CA ILE A 50 -2.43 -3.95 0.16
C ILE A 50 -2.83 -3.98 1.64
N VAL A 51 -3.32 -5.14 2.07
CA VAL A 51 -3.73 -5.39 3.44
C VAL A 51 -2.78 -6.40 4.06
N PHE A 52 -2.05 -5.99 5.07
CA PHE A 52 -1.20 -6.86 5.88
C PHE A 52 -1.97 -7.44 7.07
N ASP A 53 -1.57 -8.62 7.51
CA ASP A 53 -1.95 -9.13 8.82
C ASP A 53 -1.30 -8.31 9.95
N ASP A 54 -1.71 -8.58 11.19
CA ASP A 54 -1.23 -7.90 12.41
C ASP A 54 0.30 -7.97 12.58
N ASN A 55 0.93 -9.03 12.05
CA ASN A 55 2.38 -9.26 12.11
C ASN A 55 3.13 -8.83 10.84
N MET A 56 2.45 -8.25 9.85
CA MET A 56 3.02 -7.90 8.55
C MET A 56 3.78 -9.04 7.84
N GLN A 57 3.35 -10.28 8.06
CA GLN A 57 3.91 -11.47 7.45
C GLN A 57 3.14 -11.86 6.20
N GLU A 58 1.82 -11.87 6.31
CA GLU A 58 0.90 -12.14 5.23
C GLU A 58 0.36 -10.83 4.67
N TRP A 59 0.10 -10.83 3.37
CA TRP A 59 -0.49 -9.69 2.69
C TRP A 59 -1.49 -10.18 1.67
N GLU A 60 -2.57 -9.42 1.52
CA GLU A 60 -3.57 -9.60 0.48
C GLU A 60 -3.61 -8.33 -0.37
N TYR A 61 -3.85 -8.52 -1.66
CA TYR A 61 -4.04 -7.42 -2.60
C TYR A 61 -5.47 -7.47 -3.11
N THR A 62 -6.22 -6.38 -2.89
CA THR A 62 -7.66 -6.33 -3.21
C THR A 62 -7.93 -6.27 -4.71
N GLY A 63 -6.92 -6.01 -5.54
CA GLY A 63 -7.00 -6.27 -6.98
C GLY A 63 -7.90 -5.32 -7.75
N MET A 64 -7.86 -4.01 -7.46
CA MET A 64 -8.53 -3.02 -8.32
C MET A 64 -7.56 -2.46 -9.37
N GLY A 65 -8.06 -2.20 -10.57
CA GLY A 65 -7.27 -1.61 -11.66
C GLY A 65 -6.35 -2.59 -12.41
N ASN A 66 -5.34 -2.03 -13.10
CA ASN A 66 -4.45 -2.76 -14.00
C ASN A 66 -3.06 -3.00 -13.38
N LEU A 67 -3.01 -3.49 -12.15
CA LEU A 67 -1.78 -3.82 -11.45
C LEU A 67 -1.74 -5.34 -11.21
N SER A 68 -0.67 -5.99 -11.67
CA SER A 68 -0.57 -7.45 -11.54
C SER A 68 -0.29 -7.84 -10.09
N HIS A 69 -0.66 -9.06 -9.70
CA HIS A 69 -0.33 -9.59 -8.37
C HIS A 69 1.20 -9.66 -8.15
N ASN A 70 1.99 -9.82 -9.21
CA ASN A 70 3.45 -9.79 -9.11
C ASN A 70 3.97 -8.38 -8.78
N ASP A 71 3.39 -7.34 -9.38
CA ASP A 71 3.73 -5.96 -9.07
C ASP A 71 3.32 -5.59 -7.64
N ALA A 72 2.12 -6.01 -7.24
CA ALA A 72 1.63 -5.84 -5.87
C ALA A 72 2.57 -6.49 -4.84
N LYS A 73 3.17 -7.64 -5.16
CA LYS A 73 4.19 -8.28 -4.31
C LYS A 73 5.44 -7.42 -4.13
N HIS A 74 5.89 -6.73 -5.18
CA HIS A 74 7.03 -5.82 -5.11
C HIS A 74 6.72 -4.63 -4.20
N ILE A 75 5.52 -4.07 -4.35
CA ILE A 75 5.04 -2.97 -3.52
C ILE A 75 4.86 -3.41 -2.06
N ALA A 76 4.28 -4.58 -1.80
CA ALA A 76 4.13 -5.11 -0.45
C ALA A 76 5.49 -5.28 0.24
N ARG A 77 6.49 -5.78 -0.49
CA ARG A 77 7.86 -5.88 0.03
C ARG A 77 8.45 -4.50 0.33
N PHE A 78 8.24 -3.52 -0.54
CA PHE A 78 8.69 -2.15 -0.32
C PHE A 78 8.04 -1.54 0.93
N VAL A 79 6.73 -1.70 1.11
CA VAL A 79 5.99 -1.24 2.28
C VAL A 79 6.55 -1.86 3.56
N LYS A 80 6.80 -3.17 3.56
CA LYS A 80 7.37 -3.87 4.71
C LYS A 80 8.77 -3.35 5.09
N LEU A 81 9.62 -3.06 4.10
CA LEU A 81 10.97 -2.53 4.33
C LEU A 81 10.97 -1.06 4.77
N ASN A 82 10.00 -0.28 4.28
CA ASN A 82 9.89 1.15 4.55
C ASN A 82 8.79 1.47 5.56
N LEU A 83 8.34 0.49 6.33
CA LEU A 83 7.25 0.66 7.29
C LEU A 83 7.54 1.84 8.22
N ASN A 84 8.76 1.90 8.77
CA ASN A 84 9.17 2.99 9.65
C ASN A 84 9.01 4.36 9.00
N ALA A 85 9.29 4.51 7.70
CA ALA A 85 9.10 5.78 6.99
C ALA A 85 7.62 6.09 6.71
N LEU A 86 6.79 5.05 6.53
CA LEU A 86 5.35 5.16 6.28
C LEU A 86 4.53 5.39 7.56
N VAL A 87 5.04 4.98 8.73
CA VAL A 87 4.33 5.05 10.01
C VAL A 87 4.94 6.03 11.02
N ALA A 88 6.17 6.52 10.80
CA ALA A 88 6.79 7.51 11.68
C ALA A 88 5.96 8.80 11.76
N GLU A 89 5.77 9.26 13.00
CA GLU A 89 5.01 10.46 13.40
C GLU A 89 5.83 11.75 13.31
#